data_AF-A0A346TEN1-F1
#
_entry.id   AF-A0A346TEN1-F1
#
_cell.length_a   1.000
_cell.length_b   1.000
_cell.length_c   1.000
_cell.angle_alpha   90.00
_cell.angle_beta   90.00
_cell.angle_gamma   90.00
#
_symmetry.space_group_name_H-M   'P 1'
#
loop_
_entity.id
_entity.type
_entity.pdbx_description
1 polymer ?
#
loop_
_entity_poly.entity_id
_entity_poly.type
_entity_poly.pdbx_seq_one_letter_code
_entity_poly.pdbx_strand_id
1 'polypeptide(L)'
;AEKSYKEFISDPKLVQVIEISLNNNRDLRTATLNIERVQQQYQITKNSQLPTIGVTGNAVRQVSPSINPNNPVSTFQVGLGMTAYELDFWGRVQNLKDAALNNYLATQSAKEAVQIGLISNITQVWLNYAFAQANLNLAEQTLKAQVDAYNLNKKRFDVGIDSEVPLKQAQISVETARNDVATYKT
;
A
#
# COMPACT_ATOMS: atom_id res chain seq x y z
N ALA A 1 24.65 -0.95 2.96
CA ALA A 1 23.76 -1.79 3.79
C ALA A 1 22.58 -0.93 4.19
N GLU A 2 21.40 -1.20 3.68
CA GLU A 2 20.17 -0.53 4.14
C GLU A 2 19.94 -0.89 5.61
N LYS A 3 19.88 0.10 6.49
CA LYS A 3 19.52 -0.11 7.90
C LYS A 3 18.10 -0.65 7.96
N SER A 4 17.88 -1.68 8.76
CA SER A 4 16.55 -2.25 8.96
C SER A 4 15.67 -1.23 9.69
N TYR A 5 14.40 -1.08 9.30
CA TYR A 5 13.46 -0.19 10.01
C TYR A 5 13.36 -0.52 11.51
N LYS A 6 13.63 -1.78 11.88
CA LYS A 6 13.69 -2.26 13.26
C LYS A 6 14.82 -1.65 14.08
N GLU A 7 15.90 -1.23 13.42
CA GLU A 7 17.04 -0.55 14.07
C GLU A 7 16.80 0.96 14.20
N PHE A 8 15.94 1.52 13.36
CA PHE A 8 15.60 2.94 13.37
C PHE A 8 14.47 3.27 14.35
N ILE A 9 13.50 2.37 14.49
CA ILE A 9 12.31 2.58 15.32
C ILE A 9 12.52 1.97 16.71
N SER A 10 12.57 2.83 17.72
CA SER A 10 12.84 2.42 19.11
C SER A 10 11.61 1.86 19.84
N ASP A 11 10.39 2.22 19.44
CA ASP A 11 9.16 1.79 20.12
C ASP A 11 8.76 0.37 19.67
N PRO A 12 8.80 -0.64 20.56
CA PRO A 12 8.48 -2.02 20.20
C PRO A 12 7.02 -2.22 19.79
N LYS A 13 6.10 -1.38 20.30
CA LYS A 13 4.68 -1.46 19.91
C LYS A 13 4.50 -0.98 18.48
N LEU A 14 5.17 0.10 18.09
CA LEU A 14 5.17 0.58 16.71
C LEU A 14 5.75 -0.47 15.76
N VAL A 15 6.86 -1.13 16.14
CA VAL A 15 7.43 -2.23 15.34
C VAL A 15 6.42 -3.35 15.12
N GLN A 16 5.67 -3.76 16.15
CA GLN A 16 4.60 -4.76 15.99
C GLN A 16 3.48 -4.30 15.05
N VAL A 17 3.03 -3.05 15.15
CA VAL A 17 1.97 -2.52 14.26
C VAL A 17 2.45 -2.49 12.81
N ILE A 18 3.72 -2.13 12.58
CA ILE A 18 4.33 -2.17 11.25
C ILE A 18 4.37 -3.60 10.73
N GLU A 19 4.78 -4.59 11.53
CA GLU A 19 4.82 -6.00 11.11
C GLU A 19 3.43 -6.54 10.76
N ILE A 20 2.42 -6.26 11.59
CA ILE A 20 1.03 -6.62 11.32
C ILE A 20 0.58 -5.99 10.00
N SER A 21 0.90 -4.71 9.78
CA SER A 21 0.50 -4.00 8.56
C SER A 21 1.20 -4.54 7.32
N LEU A 22 2.52 -4.79 7.37
CA LEU A 22 3.27 -5.36 6.24
C LEU A 22 2.72 -6.73 5.83
N ASN A 23 2.26 -7.54 6.79
CA ASN A 23 1.70 -8.86 6.51
C ASN A 23 0.25 -8.82 5.98
N ASN A 24 -0.52 -7.78 6.31
CA ASN A 24 -1.96 -7.73 6.01
C ASN A 24 -2.36 -6.64 4.99
N ASN A 25 -1.43 -5.78 4.58
CA ASN A 25 -1.73 -4.66 3.69
C ASN A 25 -2.02 -5.14 2.26
N ARG A 26 -3.20 -4.75 1.74
CA ARG A 26 -3.67 -5.15 0.41
C ARG A 26 -2.93 -4.46 -0.74
N ASP A 27 -2.41 -3.26 -0.53
CA ASP A 27 -1.64 -2.53 -1.53
C ASP A 27 -0.29 -3.20 -1.76
N LEU A 28 0.37 -3.63 -0.67
CA LEU A 28 1.62 -4.41 -0.76
C LEU A 28 1.39 -5.76 -1.45
N ARG A 29 0.26 -6.42 -1.18
CA ARG A 29 -0.14 -7.64 -1.89
C ARG A 29 -0.36 -7.39 -3.38
N THR A 30 -1.05 -6.29 -3.74
CA THR A 30 -1.27 -5.89 -5.13
C THR A 30 0.06 -5.58 -5.84
N ALA A 31 0.97 -4.87 -5.17
CA ALA A 31 2.30 -4.58 -5.70
C ALA A 31 3.10 -5.86 -5.96
N THR A 32 3.02 -6.84 -5.06
CA THR A 32 3.68 -8.16 -5.22
C THR A 32 3.11 -8.94 -6.41
N LEU A 33 1.78 -8.99 -6.55
CA LEU A 33 1.13 -9.63 -7.70
C LEU A 33 1.47 -8.95 -9.03
N ASN A 34 1.65 -7.62 -9.02
CA ASN A 34 2.07 -6.90 -10.22
C ASN A 34 3.52 -7.25 -10.61
N ILE A 35 4.42 -7.44 -9.63
CA ILE A 35 5.79 -7.93 -9.90
C ILE A 35 5.75 -9.32 -10.54
N GLU A 36 4.95 -10.25 -9.99
CA GLU A 36 4.80 -11.59 -10.56
C GLU A 36 4.28 -11.53 -12.00
N ARG A 37 3.27 -10.70 -12.27
CA ARG A 37 2.73 -10.47 -13.61
C ARG A 37 3.81 -9.98 -14.59
N VAL A 38 4.60 -8.98 -14.18
CA VAL A 38 5.66 -8.42 -15.04
C VAL A 38 6.82 -9.41 -15.21
N GLN A 39 7.12 -10.22 -14.19
CA GLN A 39 8.07 -11.31 -14.31
C GLN A 39 7.64 -12.34 -15.36
N GLN A 40 6.37 -12.75 -15.36
CA GLN A 40 5.85 -13.65 -16.39
C GLN A 40 5.89 -13.01 -17.79
N GLN A 41 5.58 -11.72 -17.90
CA GLN A 41 5.71 -10.98 -19.16
C GLN A 41 7.16 -10.99 -19.67
N TYR A 42 8.14 -10.79 -18.78
CA TYR A 42 9.55 -10.91 -19.12
C TYR A 42 9.91 -12.32 -19.62
N GLN A 43 9.42 -13.38 -18.98
CA GLN A 43 9.67 -14.76 -19.44
C GLN A 43 9.07 -15.02 -20.82
N ILE A 44 7.87 -14.49 -21.11
CA ILE A 44 7.26 -14.59 -22.44
C ILE A 44 8.15 -13.90 -23.49
N THR A 45 8.59 -12.66 -23.23
CA THR A 45 9.46 -11.92 -24.15
C THR A 45 10.83 -12.59 -24.32
N LYS A 46 11.39 -13.17 -23.26
CA LYS A 46 12.62 -13.95 -23.31
C LYS A 46 12.45 -15.20 -24.18
N ASN A 47 11.33 -15.91 -24.06
CA ASN A 47 11.04 -17.09 -24.87
C ASN A 47 10.84 -16.76 -26.35
N SER A 48 10.51 -15.52 -26.71
CA SER A 48 10.48 -15.08 -28.10
C SER A 48 11.86 -15.09 -28.80
N GLN A 49 12.96 -15.25 -28.06
CA GLN A 49 14.29 -15.51 -28.64
C GLN A 49 14.46 -16.96 -29.12
N LEU A 50 13.54 -17.85 -28.74
CA LEU A 50 13.57 -19.26 -29.10
C LEU A 50 12.58 -19.54 -30.23
N PRO A 51 12.88 -20.52 -31.10
CA PRO A 51 11.94 -20.94 -32.13
C PRO A 51 10.69 -21.56 -31.49
N THR A 52 9.51 -21.13 -31.94
CA THR A 52 8.24 -21.75 -31.52
C THR A 52 7.91 -22.91 -32.46
N ILE A 53 7.74 -24.11 -31.91
CA ILE A 53 7.32 -25.29 -32.67
C ILE A 53 5.83 -25.52 -32.39
N GLY A 54 5.04 -25.66 -33.45
CA GLY A 54 3.60 -25.86 -33.35
C GLY A 54 3.10 -26.89 -34.35
N VAL A 55 1.92 -27.42 -34.07
CA VAL A 55 1.17 -28.29 -34.99
C VAL A 55 0.06 -27.45 -35.61
N THR A 56 -0.07 -27.50 -36.93
CA THR A 56 -1.18 -26.88 -37.65
C THR A 56 -2.01 -27.95 -38.34
N GLY A 57 -3.32 -27.78 -38.32
CA GLY A 57 -4.29 -28.65 -38.98
C GLY A 57 -5.33 -27.78 -39.68
N ASN A 58 -5.48 -27.94 -40.98
CA ASN A 58 -6.39 -27.14 -41.80
C ASN A 58 -7.25 -28.07 -42.66
N ALA A 59 -8.54 -27.74 -42.76
CA ALA A 59 -9.47 -28.40 -43.66
C ALA A 59 -10.22 -27.33 -44.45
N VAL A 60 -10.06 -27.34 -45.78
CA VAL A 60 -10.71 -26.38 -46.68
C VAL A 60 -11.61 -27.15 -47.62
N ARG A 61 -12.86 -26.71 -47.75
CA ARG A 61 -13.79 -27.21 -48.77
C ARG A 61 -14.16 -26.04 -49.67
N GLN A 62 -13.84 -26.16 -50.96
CA GLN A 62 -14.11 -25.10 -51.93
C GLN A 62 -14.77 -25.67 -53.18
N VAL A 63 -15.74 -24.94 -53.70
CA VAL A 63 -16.27 -25.13 -55.04
C VAL A 63 -15.51 -24.18 -55.94
N SER A 64 -14.88 -24.69 -56.99
CA SER A 64 -14.23 -23.87 -58.00
C SER A 64 -15.17 -23.74 -59.21
N PRO A 65 -15.80 -22.57 -59.43
CA PRO A 65 -16.77 -22.39 -60.51
C PRO A 65 -16.17 -22.58 -61.90
N SER A 66 -14.85 -22.37 -62.04
CA SER A 66 -14.10 -22.48 -63.29
C SER A 66 -13.55 -23.89 -63.57
N ILE A 67 -13.55 -24.81 -62.59
CA ILE A 67 -13.03 -26.17 -62.74
C ILE A 67 -14.17 -27.20 -62.65
N ASN A 68 -15.03 -27.12 -61.62
CA ASN A 68 -16.22 -27.96 -61.51
C ASN A 68 -17.26 -27.34 -60.54
N PRO A 69 -18.24 -26.57 -61.05
CA PRO A 69 -19.17 -25.79 -60.22
C PRO A 69 -20.12 -26.63 -59.35
N ASN A 70 -20.28 -27.93 -59.63
CA ASN A 70 -21.15 -28.82 -58.87
C ASN A 70 -20.40 -29.85 -58.03
N ASN A 71 -19.06 -29.83 -58.03
CA ASN A 71 -18.25 -30.79 -57.29
C ASN A 71 -17.28 -30.09 -56.31
N PRO A 72 -17.68 -29.92 -55.04
CA PRO A 72 -16.80 -29.34 -54.02
C PRO A 72 -15.59 -30.25 -53.73
N VAL A 73 -14.39 -29.67 -53.72
CA VAL A 73 -13.15 -30.36 -53.36
C VAL A 73 -12.80 -30.07 -51.91
N SER A 74 -12.42 -31.12 -51.17
CA SER A 74 -11.93 -31.02 -49.80
C SER A 74 -10.43 -31.28 -49.75
N THR A 75 -9.68 -30.37 -49.14
CA THR A 75 -8.25 -30.51 -48.85
C THR A 75 -8.04 -30.50 -47.34
N PHE A 76 -7.28 -31.50 -46.87
CA PHE A 76 -6.86 -31.63 -45.47
C PHE A 76 -5.34 -31.52 -45.41
N GLN A 77 -4.83 -30.70 -44.50
CA GLN A 77 -3.40 -30.52 -44.31
C GLN A 77 -3.08 -30.53 -42.81
N VAL A 78 -2.17 -31.41 -42.39
CA VAL A 78 -1.63 -31.46 -41.03
C VAL A 78 -0.11 -31.36 -41.12
N GLY A 79 0.50 -30.52 -40.30
CA GLY A 79 1.94 -30.34 -40.29
C GLY A 79 2.48 -29.97 -38.90
N LEU A 80 3.68 -30.45 -38.60
CA LEU A 80 4.50 -29.96 -37.50
C LEU A 80 5.54 -29.01 -38.10
N GLY A 81 5.66 -27.80 -37.55
CA GLY A 81 6.59 -26.82 -38.09
C GLY A 81 6.94 -25.73 -37.09
N MET A 82 8.04 -25.05 -37.38
CA MET A 82 8.40 -23.82 -36.69
C MET A 82 7.44 -22.72 -37.17
N THR A 83 6.57 -22.23 -36.29
CA THR A 83 5.46 -21.34 -36.67
C THR A 83 5.91 -19.89 -36.81
N ALA A 84 6.91 -19.47 -36.04
CA ALA A 84 7.57 -18.18 -36.14
C ALA A 84 8.94 -18.24 -35.45
N TYR A 85 9.99 -17.86 -36.16
CA TYR A 85 11.32 -17.61 -35.58
C TYR A 85 11.97 -16.47 -36.36
N GLU A 86 12.36 -15.42 -35.66
CA GLU A 86 13.06 -14.27 -36.22
C GLU A 86 14.54 -14.36 -35.86
N LEU A 87 15.39 -14.37 -36.88
CA LEU A 87 16.84 -14.24 -36.67
C LEU A 87 17.16 -12.78 -36.35
N ASP A 88 17.64 -12.54 -35.13
CA ASP A 88 17.89 -11.20 -34.61
C ASP A 88 19.24 -10.63 -35.05
N PHE A 89 19.36 -10.20 -36.31
CA PHE A 89 20.60 -9.60 -36.84
C PHE A 89 20.89 -8.20 -36.30
N TRP A 90 19.84 -7.47 -35.90
CA TRP A 90 19.92 -6.05 -35.55
C TRP A 90 19.69 -5.78 -34.05
N GLY A 91 19.51 -6.84 -33.25
CA GLY A 91 19.32 -6.75 -31.80
C GLY A 91 17.92 -6.31 -31.36
N ARG A 92 16.91 -6.34 -32.24
CA ARG A 92 15.54 -5.92 -31.92
C ARG A 92 14.93 -6.79 -30.82
N VAL A 93 15.07 -8.11 -30.92
CA VAL A 93 14.50 -9.07 -29.95
C VAL A 93 15.28 -9.00 -28.64
N GLN A 94 16.60 -8.89 -28.71
CA GLN A 94 17.46 -8.65 -27.55
C GLN A 94 17.07 -7.37 -26.80
N ASN A 95 16.89 -6.24 -27.50
CA ASN A 95 16.50 -4.97 -26.90
C ASN A 95 15.11 -5.05 -26.24
N LEU A 96 14.15 -5.78 -26.83
CA LEU A 96 12.85 -6.01 -26.22
C LEU A 96 12.93 -6.85 -24.94
N LYS A 97 13.79 -7.88 -24.91
CA LYS A 97 14.06 -8.65 -23.69
C LYS A 97 14.68 -7.78 -22.61
N ASP A 98 15.65 -6.95 -22.95
CA ASP A 98 16.33 -6.07 -22.00
C ASP A 98 15.38 -4.97 -21.48
N ALA A 99 14.50 -4.44 -22.33
CA ALA A 99 13.42 -3.54 -21.91
C ALA A 99 12.43 -4.23 -20.94
N ALA A 100 12.04 -5.48 -21.22
CA ALA A 100 11.17 -6.25 -20.33
C ALA A 100 11.85 -6.54 -18.97
N LEU A 101 13.16 -6.81 -18.97
CA LEU A 101 13.96 -6.97 -17.76
C LEU A 101 13.99 -5.68 -16.93
N ASN A 102 14.26 -4.54 -17.57
CA ASN A 102 14.27 -3.23 -16.90
C ASN A 102 12.91 -2.89 -16.31
N ASN A 103 11.80 -3.22 -16.99
CA ASN A 103 10.46 -3.07 -16.43
C ASN A 103 10.24 -3.95 -15.19
N TYR A 104 10.68 -5.21 -15.21
CA TYR A 104 10.63 -6.09 -14.03
C TYR A 104 11.42 -5.52 -12.86
N LEU A 105 12.67 -5.10 -13.09
CA LEU A 105 13.51 -4.47 -12.05
C LEU A 105 12.88 -3.17 -11.51
N ALA A 106 12.29 -2.35 -12.38
CA ALA A 106 11.58 -1.14 -11.97
C ALA A 106 10.36 -1.46 -11.07
N THR A 107 9.62 -2.54 -11.34
CA THR A 107 8.53 -2.96 -10.45
C THR A 107 9.02 -3.44 -9.09
N GLN A 108 10.22 -4.03 -9.02
CA GLN A 108 10.83 -4.42 -7.75
C GLN A 108 11.17 -3.19 -6.90
N SER A 109 11.81 -2.18 -7.48
CA SER A 109 12.06 -0.90 -6.80
C SER A 109 10.75 -0.17 -6.43
N ALA A 110 9.70 -0.29 -7.25
CA ALA A 110 8.39 0.26 -6.93
C ALA A 110 7.78 -0.39 -5.67
N LYS A 111 7.96 -1.70 -5.48
CA LYS A 111 7.52 -2.38 -4.24
C LYS A 111 8.27 -1.87 -3.02
N GLU A 112 9.57 -1.64 -3.11
CA GLU A 112 10.37 -1.05 -2.03
C GLU A 112 9.86 0.35 -1.67
N ALA A 113 9.58 1.19 -2.68
CA ALA A 113 8.99 2.51 -2.47
C ALA A 113 7.60 2.44 -1.80
N VAL A 114 6.75 1.51 -2.22
CA VAL A 114 5.43 1.27 -1.57
C VAL A 114 5.61 0.83 -0.12
N GLN A 115 6.57 -0.05 0.16
CA GLN A 115 6.87 -0.50 1.52
C GLN A 115 7.36 0.65 2.41
N ILE A 116 8.29 1.48 1.92
CA ILE A 116 8.78 2.67 2.64
C ILE A 116 7.64 3.65 2.89
N GLY A 117 6.79 3.89 1.89
CA GLY A 117 5.61 4.76 2.02
C GLY A 117 4.63 4.26 3.07
N LEU A 118 4.36 2.95 3.09
CA LEU A 118 3.51 2.31 4.08
C LEU A 118 4.08 2.46 5.50
N ILE A 119 5.37 2.15 5.70
CA ILE A 119 6.04 2.29 7.00
C ILE A 119 6.00 3.75 7.47
N SER A 120 6.24 4.70 6.57
CA SER A 120 6.20 6.14 6.85
C SER A 120 4.81 6.59 7.31
N ASN A 121 3.77 6.18 6.59
CA ASN A 121 2.39 6.50 6.93
C ASN A 121 1.99 5.92 8.30
N ILE A 122 2.32 4.65 8.57
CA ILE A 122 2.03 4.02 9.86
C ILE A 122 2.74 4.77 10.99
N THR A 123 4.01 5.12 10.79
CA THR A 123 4.80 5.87 11.78
C THR A 123 4.17 7.23 12.05
N GLN A 124 3.75 7.96 11.02
CA GLN A 124 3.10 9.26 11.18
C GLN A 124 1.79 9.15 11.97
N VAL A 125 0.95 8.17 11.65
CA VAL A 125 -0.31 7.93 12.37
C VAL A 125 -0.04 7.54 13.83
N TRP A 126 0.96 6.70 14.10
CA TRP A 126 1.36 6.33 15.45
C TRP A 126 1.81 7.52 16.28
N LEU A 127 2.65 8.39 15.70
CA LEU A 127 3.12 9.60 16.39
C LEU A 127 1.98 10.58 16.66
N ASN A 128 1.05 10.74 15.70
CA ASN A 128 -0.15 11.55 15.90
C ASN A 128 -1.03 10.99 17.03
N TYR A 129 -1.20 9.67 17.11
CA TYR A 129 -1.91 9.00 18.18
C TYR A 129 -1.23 9.22 19.55
N ALA A 130 0.09 9.02 19.62
CA ALA A 130 0.85 9.25 20.85
C ALA A 130 0.77 10.72 21.30
N PHE A 131 0.83 11.66 20.37
CA PHE A 131 0.66 13.08 20.63
C PHE A 131 -0.74 13.41 21.17
N ALA A 132 -1.79 12.89 20.54
CA ALA A 132 -3.17 13.07 20.99
C ALA A 132 -3.37 12.52 22.42
N GLN A 133 -2.82 11.32 22.70
CA GLN A 133 -2.89 10.71 24.02
C GLN A 133 -2.13 11.53 25.09
N ALA A 134 -0.97 12.09 24.73
CA ALA A 134 -0.22 12.95 25.64
C ALA A 134 -1.00 14.24 25.98
N ASN A 135 -1.64 14.86 24.99
CA ASN A 135 -2.49 16.04 25.20
C ASN A 135 -3.72 15.72 26.05
N LEU A 136 -4.37 14.58 25.83
CA LEU A 136 -5.46 14.12 26.66
C LEU A 136 -5.02 13.97 28.13
N ASN A 137 -3.89 13.30 28.36
CA ASN A 137 -3.35 13.12 29.71
C ASN A 137 -3.04 14.46 30.39
N LEU A 138 -2.47 15.42 29.65
CA LEU A 138 -2.19 16.77 30.14
C LEU A 138 -3.48 17.54 30.49
N ALA A 139 -4.50 17.46 29.63
CA ALA A 139 -5.80 18.08 29.86
C ALA A 139 -6.48 17.50 31.11
N GLU A 140 -6.42 16.17 31.30
CA GLU A 140 -6.99 15.51 32.49
C GLU A 140 -6.27 15.91 33.79
N GLN A 141 -4.93 16.03 33.75
CA GLN A 141 -4.16 16.56 34.88
C GLN A 141 -4.50 18.02 35.18
N THR A 142 -4.68 18.84 34.14
CA THR A 142 -5.08 20.24 34.27
C THR A 142 -6.46 20.36 34.90
N LEU A 143 -7.43 19.58 34.41
CA LEU A 143 -8.78 19.52 34.99
C LEU A 143 -8.74 19.16 36.48
N LYS A 144 -7.92 18.16 36.85
CA LYS A 144 -7.76 17.78 38.26
C LYS A 144 -7.26 18.95 39.10
N ALA A 145 -6.23 19.65 38.65
CA ALA A 145 -5.69 20.82 39.35
C ALA A 145 -6.73 21.95 39.49
N GLN A 146 -7.52 22.22 38.45
CA GLN A 146 -8.59 23.23 38.51
C GLN A 146 -9.70 22.83 39.48
N VAL A 147 -10.07 21.54 39.53
CA VAL A 147 -11.06 21.03 40.50
C VAL A 147 -10.55 21.19 41.93
N ASP A 148 -9.29 20.89 42.19
CA ASP A 148 -8.67 21.06 43.51
C ASP A 148 -8.66 22.55 43.93
N ALA A 149 -8.35 23.47 43.01
CA ALA A 149 -8.40 24.91 43.25
C ALA A 149 -9.83 25.41 43.53
N TYR A 150 -10.82 24.95 42.75
CA TYR A 150 -12.24 25.24 43.00
C TYR A 150 -12.67 24.77 44.40
N ASN A 151 -12.30 23.56 44.79
CA ASN A 151 -12.63 23.00 46.10
C ASN A 151 -11.99 23.79 47.25
N LEU A 152 -10.76 24.27 47.07
CA LEU A 152 -10.10 25.14 48.05
C LEU A 152 -10.83 26.49 48.20
N ASN A 153 -11.13 27.16 47.10
CA ASN A 153 -11.84 28.44 47.11
C ASN A 153 -13.25 28.29 47.69
N LYS A 154 -13.94 27.18 47.39
CA LYS A 154 -15.24 26.86 47.96
C LYS A 154 -15.17 26.77 49.48
N LYS A 155 -14.20 26.04 50.02
CA LYS A 155 -13.99 25.94 51.47
C LYS A 155 -13.74 27.30 52.11
N ARG A 156 -12.92 28.17 51.48
CA ARG A 156 -12.62 29.53 51.99
C ARG A 156 -13.86 30.45 51.97
N PHE A 157 -14.68 30.35 50.93
CA PHE A 157 -15.95 31.06 50.83
C PHE A 157 -16.96 30.57 51.89
N ASP A 158 -17.11 29.25 52.05
CA ASP A 158 -18.05 28.64 53.00
C ASP A 158 -17.76 29.03 54.47
N VAL A 159 -16.50 29.31 54.81
CA VAL A 159 -16.08 29.81 56.13
C VAL A 159 -15.97 31.34 56.20
N GLY A 160 -16.36 32.06 55.15
CA GLY A 160 -16.42 33.52 55.11
C GLY A 160 -15.08 34.26 54.99
N ILE A 161 -14.01 33.57 54.58
CA ILE A 161 -12.66 34.18 54.43
C ILE A 161 -12.55 35.00 53.13
N ASP A 162 -13.13 34.51 52.03
CA ASP A 162 -13.07 35.15 50.71
C ASP A 162 -14.47 35.48 50.17
N SER A 163 -14.55 36.37 49.17
CA SER A 163 -15.79 36.67 48.44
C SER A 163 -16.16 35.56 47.44
N GLU A 164 -17.37 35.63 46.86
CA GLU A 164 -17.82 34.65 45.86
C GLU A 164 -17.06 34.74 44.52
N VAL A 165 -16.37 35.86 44.25
CA VAL A 165 -15.71 36.11 42.96
C VAL A 165 -14.61 35.08 42.65
N PRO A 166 -13.62 34.80 43.54
CA PRO A 166 -12.65 33.73 43.35
C PRO A 166 -13.27 32.33 43.12
N LEU A 167 -14.42 32.05 43.74
CA LEU A 167 -15.12 30.78 43.56
C LEU A 167 -15.69 30.65 42.13
N LYS A 168 -16.37 31.69 41.63
CA LYS A 168 -16.91 31.70 40.26
C LYS A 168 -15.81 31.66 39.22
N GLN A 169 -14.70 32.37 39.45
CA GLN A 169 -13.55 32.34 38.55
C GLN A 169 -12.97 30.92 38.45
N ALA A 170 -12.79 30.23 39.58
CA ALA A 170 -12.33 28.84 39.58
C ALA A 170 -13.34 27.89 38.92
N GLN A 171 -14.64 28.12 39.09
CA GLN A 171 -15.68 27.33 38.42
C GLN A 171 -15.57 27.46 36.89
N ILE A 172 -15.40 28.67 36.35
CA ILE A 172 -15.18 28.88 34.92
C ILE A 172 -13.96 28.10 34.43
N SER A 173 -12.84 28.17 35.16
CA SER A 173 -11.62 27.44 34.80
C SER A 173 -11.80 25.91 34.79
N VAL A 174 -12.62 25.36 35.70
CA VAL A 174 -12.98 23.92 35.68
C VAL A 174 -13.78 23.58 34.43
N GLU A 175 -14.80 24.37 34.09
CA GLU A 175 -15.63 24.08 32.92
C GLU A 175 -14.84 24.24 31.60
N THR A 176 -13.91 25.19 31.52
CA THR A 176 -12.96 25.29 30.39
C THR A 176 -12.10 24.04 30.29
N ALA A 177 -11.47 23.61 31.39
CA ALA A 177 -10.62 22.42 31.39
C ALA A 177 -11.41 21.13 31.06
N ARG A 178 -12.69 21.03 31.43
CA ARG A 178 -13.56 19.93 31.01
C ARG A 178 -13.81 19.92 29.51
N ASN A 179 -13.98 21.08 28.91
CA ASN A 179 -14.15 21.21 27.46
C ASN A 179 -12.87 20.75 26.72
N ASP A 180 -11.70 21.14 27.24
CA ASP A 180 -10.41 20.72 26.67
C ASP A 180 -10.26 19.19 26.71
N VAL A 181 -10.59 18.55 27.85
CA VAL A 181 -10.58 17.07 27.95
C VAL A 181 -11.56 16.43 26.96
N ALA A 182 -12.76 16.99 26.80
CA ALA A 182 -13.75 16.47 25.86
C ALA A 182 -13.24 16.55 24.42
N THR A 183 -12.60 17.66 24.04
CA THR A 183 -12.02 17.87 22.70
C THR A 183 -10.96 16.85 22.35
N TYR A 184 -10.14 16.39 23.32
CA TYR A 184 -9.13 15.36 23.09
C TYR A 184 -9.66 13.91 23.17
N LYS A 185 -10.88 13.69 23.65
CA LYS A 185 -11.51 12.35 23.70
C LYS A 185 -12.27 12.00 22.43
N THR A 186 -12.78 13.00 21.72
CA THR A 186 -13.50 12.87 20.44
C THR A 186 -12.55 12.84 19.26
#